data_AF-A0A2S6QZQ0-F1
#
_entry.id   AF-A0A2S6QZQ0-F1
#
_cell.length_a   1.000
_cell.length_b   1.000
_cell.length_c   1.000
_cell.angle_alpha   90.00
_cell.angle_beta   90.00
_cell.angle_gamma   90.00
#
_symmetry.space_group_name_H-M   'P 1'
#
loop_
_entity.id
_entity.type
_entity.pdbx_description
1 polymer ?
#
loop_
_entity_poly.entity_id
_entity_poly.type
_entity_poly.pdbx_seq_one_letter_code
_entity_poly.pdbx_strand_id
1 'polypeptide(L)' 'MLDRAAGVEDKLLPNKLEMLHSHGAKYAEPLDPDPFDLTVLEVTLRNVEVRKGYRIYVKKDAPRVIDPPRIKK' A
#
# COMPACT_ATOMS: atom_id res chain seq x y z
N MET A 1 -11.23 9.03 -0.27
CA MET A 1 -10.23 8.14 0.35
C MET A 1 -9.11 7.80 -0.62
N LEU A 2 -9.43 7.36 -1.85
CA LEU A 2 -8.45 7.05 -2.89
C LEU A 2 -7.51 8.23 -3.21
N ASP A 3 -8.03 9.44 -3.41
CA ASP A 3 -7.20 10.63 -3.69
C ASP A 3 -6.20 10.92 -2.56
N ARG A 4 -6.61 10.70 -1.31
CA ARG A 4 -5.76 10.86 -0.14
C ARG A 4 -4.65 9.81 -0.10
N ALA A 5 -4.95 8.57 -0.52
CA ALA A 5 -3.96 7.50 -0.63
C ALA A 5 -3.00 7.73 -1.82
N ALA A 6 -3.50 8.26 -2.94
CA ALA A 6 -2.68 8.68 -4.08
C ALA A 6 -1.65 9.75 -3.69
N GLY A 7 -2.03 10.69 -2.83
CA GLY A 7 -1.11 11.71 -2.29
C GLY A 7 0.03 11.19 -1.41
N VAL A 8 0.08 9.89 -1.10
CA VAL A 8 1.17 9.27 -0.33
C VAL A 8 1.80 8.06 -1.03
N GLU A 9 1.60 7.88 -2.34
CA GLU A 9 2.14 6.76 -3.12
C GLU A 9 3.64 6.54 -2.94
N ASP A 10 4.41 7.62 -2.91
CA ASP A 10 5.87 7.61 -2.77
C ASP A 10 6.35 7.06 -1.40
N LYS A 11 5.43 6.94 -0.45
CA LYS A 11 5.63 6.42 0.92
C LYS A 11 5.02 5.03 1.11
N LEU A 12 4.41 4.45 0.08
CA LEU A 12 3.85 3.11 0.12
C LEU A 12 4.91 2.05 -0.16
N LEU A 13 4.85 0.95 0.59
CA LEU A 13 5.60 -0.25 0.24
C LEU A 13 5.04 -0.84 -1.08
N PRO A 14 5.84 -1.61 -1.85
CA PRO A 14 5.42 -2.11 -3.16
C PRO A 14 4.06 -2.82 -3.16
N ASN A 15 3.78 -3.66 -2.15
CA ASN A 15 2.49 -4.35 -2.04
C ASN A 15 1.29 -3.41 -1.83
N LYS A 16 1.48 -2.29 -1.11
CA LYS A 16 0.42 -1.31 -0.86
C LYS A 16 0.24 -0.38 -2.04
N LEU A 17 1.31 -0.12 -2.80
CA LEU A 17 1.23 0.61 -4.06
C LEU A 17 0.44 -0.19 -5.11
N GLU A 18 0.76 -1.47 -5.29
CA GLU A 18 0.03 -2.37 -6.20
C GLU A 18 -1.47 -2.48 -5.83
N MET A 19 -1.75 -2.58 -4.53
CA MET A 19 -3.11 -2.59 -4.01
C MET A 19 -3.84 -1.27 -4.30
N LEU A 20 -3.18 -0.11 -4.13
CA LEU A 20 -3.76 1.19 -4.43
C LEU A 20 -4.11 1.33 -5.93
N HIS A 21 -3.22 0.89 -6.82
CA HIS A 21 -3.50 0.87 -8.26
C HIS A 21 -4.70 -0.04 -8.58
N SER A 22 -4.78 -1.21 -7.95
CA SER A 22 -5.91 -2.13 -8.12
C SER A 22 -7.23 -1.51 -7.66
N HIS A 23 -7.23 -0.76 -6.55
CA HIS A 23 -8.42 -0.05 -6.09
C HIS A 23 -8.77 1.13 -7.01
N GLY A 24 -7.77 1.85 -7.51
CA GLY A 24 -7.97 2.91 -8.50
C GLY A 24 -8.64 2.38 -9.78
N ALA A 25 -8.25 1.19 -10.23
CA ALA A 25 -8.92 0.51 -11.34
C ALA A 25 -10.33 0.01 -10.98
N LYS A 26 -10.51 -0.59 -9.80
CA LYS A 26 -11.81 -1.12 -9.31
C LYS A 26 -12.87 -0.02 -9.18
N TYR A 27 -12.46 1.17 -8.74
CA TYR A 27 -13.33 2.32 -8.47
C TYR A 27 -13.14 3.45 -9.49
N ALA A 28 -12.67 3.12 -10.70
CA ALA A 28 -12.57 4.08 -11.80
C ALA A 28 -13.96 4.55 -12.26
N GLU A 29 -14.96 3.70 -12.13
CA GLU A 29 -16.37 4.04 -12.31
C GLU A 29 -17.04 4.35 -10.96
N PRO A 30 -18.05 5.23 -10.90
CA PRO A 30 -18.74 5.58 -9.67
C PRO A 30 -19.54 4.38 -9.14
N LEU A 31 -18.90 3.59 -8.30
CA LEU A 31 -19.47 2.48 -7.55
C LEU A 31 -19.40 2.82 -6.06
N ASP A 32 -20.37 2.34 -5.29
CA ASP A 32 -20.27 2.41 -3.84
C ASP A 32 -19.04 1.61 -3.38
N PRO A 33 -18.09 2.25 -2.67
CA PRO A 33 -16.88 1.58 -2.25
C PRO A 33 -17.19 0.51 -1.20
N ASP A 34 -16.50 -0.62 -1.31
CA ASP A 34 -16.65 -1.72 -0.38
C ASP A 34 -16.15 -1.27 1.01
N PRO A 35 -16.92 -1.47 2.10
CA PRO A 35 -16.50 -1.09 3.44
C PRO A 35 -15.15 -1.70 3.87
N PHE A 36 -14.84 -2.90 3.40
CA PHE A 36 -13.55 -3.55 3.64
C PHE A 36 -12.42 -2.79 2.94
N ASP A 37 -12.61 -2.42 1.68
CA ASP A 37 -11.61 -1.67 0.90
C ASP A 37 -11.35 -0.29 1.52
N LEU A 38 -12.39 0.38 2.03
CA LEU A 38 -12.23 1.62 2.79
C LEU A 38 -11.38 1.42 4.05
N THR A 39 -11.63 0.35 4.80
CA THR A 39 -10.86 -0.01 6.00
C THR A 39 -9.39 -0.27 5.65
N VAL A 40 -9.14 -0.96 4.54
CA VAL A 40 -7.79 -1.27 4.06
C VAL A 40 -7.03 0.01 3.68
N LEU A 41 -7.70 0.96 3.01
CA LEU A 41 -7.12 2.27 2.69
C LEU A 41 -6.81 3.08 3.96
N GLU A 42 -7.70 3.06 4.95
CA GLU A 42 -7.50 3.75 6.23
C GLU A 42 -6.28 3.19 6.98
N VAL A 43 -6.19 1.86 7.10
CA VAL A 43 -5.03 1.19 7.73
C VAL A 43 -3.74 1.53 6.97
N THR A 44 -3.79 1.62 5.65
CA THR A 44 -2.64 1.98 4.82
C THR A 44 -2.17 3.41 5.12
N LEU A 45 -3.08 4.38 5.18
CA LEU A 45 -2.78 5.75 5.55
C LEU A 45 -2.22 5.85 6.98
N ARG A 46 -2.85 5.15 7.94
CA ARG A 46 -2.36 5.09 9.32
C ARG A 46 -0.94 4.53 9.40
N ASN A 47 -0.64 3.47 8.66
CA ASN A 47 0.68 2.86 8.66
C ASN A 47 1.75 3.78 8.05
N VAL A 48 1.41 4.65 7.10
CA VAL A 48 2.32 5.72 6.64
C VAL A 48 2.67 6.67 7.78
N GLU A 49 1.67 7.14 8.52
CA GLU A 49 1.89 8.05 9.66
C GLU A 49 2.66 7.40 10.81
N VAL A 50 2.35 6.15 11.16
CA VAL A 50 3.07 5.40 12.20
C VAL A 50 4.55 5.25 11.82
N ARG A 51 4.86 4.89 10.57
CA ARG A 51 6.25 4.76 10.08
C ARG A 51 7.05 6.05 10.18
N LYS A 52 6.40 7.20 9.98
CA LYS A 52 7.02 8.52 10.18
C LYS A 52 7.53 8.69 11.62
N GLY A 53 6.79 8.20 12.61
CA GLY A 53 7.20 8.18 14.02
C GLY A 53 8.44 7.33 14.30
N TYR A 54 8.66 6.26 13.51
CA TYR A 54 9.80 5.35 13.64
C TYR A 54 10.96 5.64 12.68
N ARG A 55 10.90 6.75 11.92
CA ARG A 55 11.92 7.12 10.91
C ARG A 55 12.20 6.00 9.88
N ILE A 56 11.18 5.23 9.53
CA ILE A 56 11.28 4.19 8.48
C ILE A 56 11.02 4.85 7.13
N TYR A 57 12.02 4.85 6.26
CA TYR A 57 11.96 5.44 4.93
C TYR A 57 11.85 4.34 3.88
N VAL A 58 10.70 4.21 3.22
CA VAL A 58 10.44 3.13 2.24
C VAL A 58 11.54 2.97 1.18
N LYS A 59 12.05 4.10 0.67
CA LYS A 59 13.07 4.08 -0.39
C LYS A 59 14.47 3.66 0.09
N LYS A 60 14.73 3.77 1.40
CA LYS A 60 16.04 3.49 2.02
C LYS A 60 16.04 2.17 2.79
N ASP A 61 14.97 1.93 3.54
CA ASP A 61 14.79 0.83 4.48
C ASP A 61 13.88 -0.25 3.89
N ALA A 62 13.88 -0.38 2.55
CA ALA A 62 13.04 -1.32 1.83
C ALA A 62 13.15 -2.74 2.42
N PRO A 63 12.03 -3.49 2.48
CA PRO A 63 12.01 -4.79 3.11
C PRO A 63 13.05 -5.71 2.45
N ARG A 64 13.74 -6.51 3.28
CA ARG A 64 14.62 -7.57 2.79
C ARG A 64 13.81 -8.46 1.84
N VAL A 65 14.22 -8.51 0.58
CA VAL A 65 13.74 -9.51 -0.37
C VAL A 65 14.27 -10.85 0.14
N ILE A 66 13.37 -11.68 0.66
CA ILE A 66 13.71 -13.07 0.98
C ILE A 66 13.60 -13.83 -0.33
N ASP A 67 14.73 -14.23 -0.89
CA ASP A 67 14.77 -15.09 -2.07
C ASP A 67 14.72 -16.55 -1.57
N PRO A 68 13.57 -17.24 -1.66
CA PRO A 68 13.49 -18.61 -1.20
C PRO A 68 14.37 -19.50 -2.11
N PRO A 69 15.08 -20.50 -1.56
CA PRO A 69 15.83 -21.43 -2.39
C PRO A 69 14.87 -22.10 -3.38
N ARG A 70 15.15 -21.97 -4.68
CA ARG A 70 14.44 -22.68 -5.74
C ARG A 70 14.76 -24.17 -5.62
N ILE A 71 13.98 -24.90 -4.84
CA ILE A 71 14.05 -26.37 -4.83
C ILE A 71 13.50 -26.84 -6.18
N LYS A 72 14.41 -27.24 -7.08
CA LYS A 72 14.01 -28.02 -8.27
C LYS A 72 13.55 -29.38 -7.76
N LYS A 73 12.25 -29.65 -7.87
CA LYS A 73 11.72 -31.02 -7.81
C LYS A 73 12.07 -31.74 -9.10
#